data_AF-M1WQE9-F1
#
_entry.id   AF-M1WQE9-F1
#
_cell.length_a   1.000
_cell.length_b   1.000
_cell.length_c   1.000
_cell.angle_alpha   90.00
_cell.angle_beta   90.00
_cell.angle_gamma   90.00
#
_symmetry.space_group_name_H-M   'P 1'
#
loop_
_entity.id
_entity.type
_entity.pdbx_description
1 polymer ?
#
loop_
_entity_poly.entity_id
_entity_poly.type
_entity_poly.pdbx_seq_one_letter_code
_entity_poly.pdbx_strand_id
1 'polypeptide(L)'
;MVFMVAFFVAVGMTSQGRTNSGQYVGSEACAECHEKEYNNYKKYSKKAHSGESVKMMAGDLTRQELEECFECHMTGFGKPGGFVGFTETPQMAEAGCETCHGPGYDHIEAGGDPELIKAKLELADCERCHNPERVAAFDFKPLLFGGAH
;
A
#
# COMPACT_ATOMS: atom_id res chain seq x y z
N MET A 1 17.09 -16.58 -63.71
CA MET A 1 17.33 -17.53 -62.62
C MET A 1 17.46 -16.74 -61.32
N VAL A 2 16.50 -16.94 -60.42
CA VAL A 2 16.49 -16.66 -58.96
C VAL A 2 16.82 -15.24 -58.48
N PHE A 3 15.78 -14.43 -58.25
CA PHE A 3 15.83 -13.27 -57.34
C PHE A 3 15.68 -13.79 -55.90
N MET A 4 16.76 -13.75 -55.13
CA MET A 4 16.76 -14.10 -53.70
C MET A 4 16.38 -12.85 -52.91
N VAL A 5 15.10 -12.74 -52.53
CA VAL A 5 14.62 -11.67 -51.63
C VAL A 5 14.94 -12.10 -50.20
N ALA A 6 15.97 -11.53 -49.61
CA ALA A 6 16.30 -11.73 -48.20
C ALA A 6 15.29 -10.93 -47.35
N PHE A 7 14.29 -11.64 -46.81
CA PHE A 7 13.37 -11.11 -45.81
C PHE A 7 14.11 -11.02 -44.47
N PHE A 8 14.68 -9.86 -44.17
CA PHE A 8 15.16 -9.55 -42.82
C PHE A 8 13.94 -9.34 -41.91
N VAL A 9 13.59 -10.36 -41.12
CA VAL A 9 12.63 -10.21 -40.03
C VAL A 9 13.32 -9.43 -38.91
N ALA A 10 13.04 -8.12 -38.85
CA ALA A 10 13.40 -7.30 -37.70
C ALA A 10 12.54 -7.73 -36.51
N VAL A 11 13.10 -8.55 -35.63
CA VAL A 11 12.53 -8.82 -34.30
C VAL A 11 12.69 -7.53 -33.50
N GLY A 12 11.66 -6.69 -33.52
CA GLY A 12 11.56 -5.55 -32.61
C GLY A 12 11.49 -6.08 -31.19
N MET A 13 12.56 -5.92 -30.42
CA MET A 13 12.55 -6.05 -28.97
C MET A 13 11.63 -4.95 -28.43
N THR A 14 10.34 -5.24 -28.28
CA THR A 14 9.45 -4.38 -27.50
C THR A 14 9.93 -4.47 -26.06
N SER A 15 10.62 -3.43 -25.59
CA SER A 15 10.77 -3.19 -24.16
C SER A 15 9.35 -3.12 -23.59
N GLN A 16 8.92 -4.14 -22.84
CA GLN A 16 7.75 -4.01 -22.00
C GLN A 16 8.07 -2.86 -21.03
N GLY A 17 7.51 -1.68 -21.31
CA GLY A 17 7.52 -0.61 -20.34
C GLY A 17 6.85 -1.16 -19.10
N ARG A 18 7.57 -1.18 -17.96
CA ARG A 18 7.00 -1.54 -16.67
C ARG A 18 5.86 -0.58 -16.40
N THR A 19 4.62 -1.05 -16.57
CA THR A 19 3.44 -0.28 -16.22
C THR A 19 3.37 -0.21 -14.71
N ASN A 20 3.21 0.99 -14.15
CA ASN A 20 2.83 1.17 -12.76
C ASN A 20 1.33 1.50 -12.75
N SER A 21 0.50 0.48 -12.52
CA SER A 21 -0.95 0.62 -12.46
C SER A 21 -1.41 1.44 -11.26
N GLY A 22 -0.58 1.53 -10.21
CA GLY A 22 -0.91 2.20 -8.96
C GLY A 22 -2.03 1.52 -8.17
N GLN A 23 -2.36 0.26 -8.52
CA GLN A 23 -3.48 -0.47 -7.95
C GLN A 23 -3.08 -1.17 -6.65
N TYR A 24 -3.91 -0.96 -5.62
CA TYR A 24 -3.81 -1.61 -4.32
C TYR A 24 -4.54 -2.95 -4.34
N VAL A 25 -4.04 -3.91 -3.56
CA VAL A 25 -4.57 -5.28 -3.47
C VAL A 25 -4.93 -5.71 -2.04
N GLY A 26 -4.47 -4.98 -1.03
CA GLY A 26 -4.68 -5.26 0.38
C GLY A 26 -3.65 -6.21 0.96
N SER A 27 -3.46 -6.14 2.28
CA SER A 27 -2.45 -6.92 3.01
C SER A 27 -2.63 -8.44 2.88
N GLU A 28 -3.87 -8.91 2.67
CA GLU A 28 -4.17 -10.34 2.54
C GLU A 28 -3.47 -10.97 1.33
N ALA A 29 -3.38 -10.25 0.21
CA ALA A 29 -2.68 -10.73 -0.98
C ALA A 29 -1.17 -10.91 -0.72
N CYS A 30 -0.59 -10.14 0.20
CA CYS A 30 0.82 -10.27 0.56
C CYS A 30 1.10 -11.57 1.34
N ALA A 31 0.11 -12.12 2.04
CA ALA A 31 0.27 -13.29 2.91
C ALA A 31 0.63 -14.57 2.13
N GLU A 32 0.31 -14.64 0.83
CA GLU A 32 0.60 -15.81 -0.01
C GLU A 32 2.10 -16.09 -0.15
N CYS A 33 2.93 -15.04 -0.16
CA CYS A 33 4.39 -15.14 -0.26
C CYS A 33 5.11 -14.66 1.01
N HIS A 34 4.50 -13.77 1.79
CA HIS A 34 5.06 -13.15 2.99
C HIS A 34 4.27 -13.51 4.25
N GLU A 35 3.93 -14.80 4.42
CA GLU A 35 3.12 -15.30 5.54
C GLU A 35 3.67 -14.86 6.90
N LYS A 36 4.99 -14.97 7.09
CA LYS A 36 5.64 -14.66 8.37
C LYS A 36 5.52 -13.18 8.71
N GLU A 37 5.83 -12.31 7.76
CA GLU A 37 5.76 -10.86 7.91
C GLU A 37 4.32 -10.43 8.13
N TYR A 38 3.37 -10.97 7.35
CA TYR A 38 1.95 -10.74 7.50
C TYR A 38 1.46 -11.13 8.90
N ASN A 39 1.76 -12.35 9.36
CA ASN A 39 1.32 -12.83 10.66
C ASN A 39 1.92 -12.02 11.82
N ASN A 40 3.20 -11.66 11.74
CA ASN A 40 3.83 -10.78 12.73
C ASN A 40 3.18 -9.40 12.73
N TYR A 41 2.94 -8.84 11.55
CA TYR A 41 2.29 -7.55 11.39
C TYR A 41 0.91 -7.53 12.04
N LYS A 42 0.03 -8.46 11.62
CA LYS A 42 -1.34 -8.59 12.13
C LYS A 42 -1.39 -8.83 13.64
N LYS A 43 -0.37 -9.46 14.22
CA LYS A 43 -0.35 -9.82 15.64
C LYS A 43 0.20 -8.72 16.54
N TYR A 44 1.24 -8.01 16.09
CA TYR A 44 2.02 -7.12 16.97
C TYR A 44 1.89 -5.65 16.60
N SER A 45 1.44 -5.33 15.38
CA SER A 45 1.30 -3.96 14.93
C SER A 45 -0.07 -3.39 15.29
N LYS A 46 -0.09 -2.28 16.04
CA LYS A 46 -1.33 -1.50 16.23
C LYS A 46 -1.89 -0.94 14.91
N LYS A 47 -1.04 -0.79 13.88
CA LYS A 47 -1.43 -0.24 12.58
C LYS A 47 -2.37 -1.19 11.83
N ALA A 48 -2.19 -2.49 12.02
CA ALA A 48 -3.08 -3.55 11.52
C ALA A 48 -4.49 -3.56 12.17
N HIS A 49 -4.76 -2.63 13.10
CA HIS A 49 -6.04 -2.48 13.80
C HIS A 49 -6.52 -1.02 13.81
N SER A 50 -5.94 -0.15 12.97
CA SER A 50 -6.27 1.27 12.94
C SER A 50 -7.73 1.54 12.58
N GLY A 51 -8.35 0.66 11.78
CA GLY A 51 -9.79 0.69 11.48
C GLY A 51 -10.68 0.75 12.69
N GLU A 52 -10.37 -0.03 13.72
CA GLU A 52 -11.15 -0.04 14.96
C GLU A 52 -11.00 1.28 15.73
N SER A 53 -9.79 1.82 15.76
CA SER A 53 -9.53 3.12 16.38
C SER A 53 -10.30 4.24 15.69
N VAL A 54 -10.34 4.24 14.36
CA VAL A 54 -11.10 5.23 13.60
C VAL A 54 -12.61 5.06 13.78
N LYS A 55 -13.13 3.83 13.82
CA LYS A 55 -14.55 3.57 14.10
C LYS A 55 -15.00 4.12 15.45
N MET A 56 -14.16 4.03 16.48
CA MET A 56 -14.46 4.57 17.81
C MET A 56 -14.62 6.09 17.80
N MET A 57 -13.85 6.80 16.97
CA MET A 57 -13.90 8.26 16.85
C MET A 57 -14.98 8.76 15.87
N ALA A 58 -15.45 7.89 14.97
CA ALA A 58 -16.28 8.29 13.83
C ALA A 58 -17.62 8.96 14.21
N GLY A 59 -18.16 8.67 15.39
CA GLY A 59 -19.44 9.25 15.85
C GLY A 59 -19.36 10.75 16.17
N ASP A 60 -18.17 11.26 16.49
CA ASP A 60 -17.94 12.65 16.91
C ASP A 60 -17.41 13.54 15.78
N LEU A 61 -17.21 12.97 14.59
CA LEU A 61 -16.54 13.63 13.46
C LEU A 61 -17.50 13.84 12.30
N THR A 62 -17.32 14.96 11.60
CA THR A 62 -17.91 15.14 10.28
C THR A 62 -17.30 14.15 9.29
N ARG A 63 -17.99 13.94 8.16
CA ARG A 63 -17.45 13.09 7.09
C ARG A 63 -16.08 13.56 6.60
N GLN A 64 -15.84 14.86 6.52
CA GLN A 64 -14.60 15.44 6.04
C GLN A 64 -13.44 15.18 7.02
N GLU A 65 -13.67 15.41 8.31
CA GLU A 65 -12.68 15.10 9.37
C GLU A 65 -12.36 13.59 9.43
N LEU A 66 -13.36 12.75 9.19
CA LEU A 66 -13.18 11.31 9.14
C LEU A 66 -12.34 10.87 7.92
N GLU A 67 -12.49 11.54 6.78
CA GLU A 67 -11.69 11.28 5.58
C GLU A 67 -10.21 11.63 5.78
N GLU A 68 -9.90 12.68 6.55
CA GLU A 68 -8.50 12.97 6.94
C GLU A 68 -7.85 11.83 7.74
N CYS A 69 -8.65 11.14 8.56
CA CYS A 69 -8.16 9.99 9.30
C CYS A 69 -7.81 8.83 8.35
N PHE A 70 -8.56 8.67 7.25
CA PHE A 70 -8.37 7.56 6.32
C PHE A 70 -7.07 7.64 5.53
N GLU A 71 -6.51 8.84 5.33
CA GLU A 71 -5.24 9.04 4.61
C GLU A 71 -4.07 8.27 5.22
N CYS A 72 -4.12 8.03 6.53
CA CYS A 72 -3.05 7.38 7.29
C CYS A 72 -3.49 6.06 7.94
N HIS A 73 -4.77 5.90 8.23
CA HIS A 73 -5.28 4.74 8.96
C HIS A 73 -5.98 3.70 8.09
N MET A 74 -6.07 3.92 6.77
CA MET A 74 -6.62 2.95 5.82
C MET A 74 -5.64 2.70 4.68
N THR A 75 -5.80 1.57 3.99
CA THR A 75 -4.94 1.19 2.89
C THR A 75 -5.46 1.83 1.60
N GLY A 76 -4.65 2.69 0.97
CA GLY A 76 -4.95 3.22 -0.35
C GLY A 76 -6.21 4.10 -0.45
N PHE A 77 -6.65 4.77 0.62
CA PHE A 77 -7.82 5.65 0.55
C PHE A 77 -7.70 6.67 -0.60
N GLY A 78 -8.73 6.74 -1.45
CA GLY A 78 -8.74 7.60 -2.64
C GLY A 78 -7.81 7.16 -3.78
N LYS A 79 -7.25 5.94 -3.72
CA LYS A 79 -6.39 5.35 -4.75
C LYS A 79 -7.08 4.14 -5.42
N PRO A 80 -6.67 3.76 -6.65
CA PRO A 80 -7.23 2.58 -7.33
C PRO A 80 -7.08 1.32 -6.47
N GLY A 81 -8.19 0.61 -6.26
CA GLY A 81 -8.21 -0.63 -5.47
C GLY A 81 -8.11 -0.44 -3.95
N GLY A 82 -8.00 0.79 -3.44
CA GLY A 82 -7.86 1.04 -2.01
C GLY A 82 -9.18 1.21 -1.27
N PHE A 83 -9.10 1.72 -0.04
CA PHE A 83 -10.25 1.87 0.86
C PHE A 83 -11.29 2.83 0.30
N VAL A 84 -12.55 2.37 0.28
CA VAL A 84 -13.74 3.15 -0.08
C VAL A 84 -14.63 3.36 1.15
N GLY A 85 -14.79 2.31 1.95
CA GLY A 85 -15.59 2.33 3.16
C GLY A 85 -15.52 1.01 3.93
N PHE A 86 -16.01 1.03 5.17
CA PHE A 86 -15.93 -0.11 6.09
C PHE A 86 -16.79 -1.30 5.65
N THR A 87 -17.73 -1.11 4.73
CA THR A 87 -18.61 -2.16 4.21
C THR A 87 -18.18 -2.60 2.81
N GLU A 88 -17.72 -1.66 2.00
CA GLU A 88 -17.35 -1.85 0.59
C GLU A 88 -15.98 -2.52 0.46
N THR A 89 -15.02 -2.13 1.30
CA THR A 89 -13.64 -2.62 1.26
C THR A 89 -13.12 -2.88 2.68
N PRO A 90 -13.75 -3.78 3.47
CA PRO A 90 -13.35 -4.06 4.85
C PRO A 90 -11.90 -4.53 4.98
N GLN A 91 -11.38 -5.25 3.99
CA GLN A 91 -9.98 -5.70 3.91
C GLN A 91 -8.97 -4.56 3.74
N MET A 92 -9.42 -3.36 3.36
CA MET A 92 -8.59 -2.15 3.24
C MET A 92 -8.73 -1.23 4.46
N ALA A 93 -9.55 -1.62 5.45
CA ALA A 93 -9.94 -0.80 6.59
C ALA A 93 -8.88 -0.76 7.71
N GLU A 94 -7.61 -0.76 7.33
CA GLU A 94 -6.47 -0.65 8.23
C GLU A 94 -5.29 -0.04 7.49
N ALA A 95 -4.32 0.49 8.23
CA ALA A 95 -3.02 0.81 7.67
C ALA A 95 -2.31 -0.53 7.43
N GLY A 96 -2.32 -1.00 6.20
CA GLY A 96 -1.82 -2.29 5.78
C GLY A 96 -0.40 -2.26 5.25
N CYS A 97 0.05 -3.35 4.65
CA CYS A 97 1.38 -3.47 4.05
C CYS A 97 1.64 -2.33 3.05
N GLU A 98 0.66 -2.07 2.19
CA GLU A 98 0.77 -1.11 1.09
C GLU A 98 0.69 0.36 1.53
N THR A 99 0.34 0.64 2.79
CA THR A 99 0.44 2.00 3.35
C THR A 99 1.90 2.48 3.36
N CYS A 100 2.84 1.56 3.60
CA CYS A 100 4.28 1.86 3.59
C CYS A 100 4.96 1.39 2.30
N HIS A 101 4.65 0.17 1.84
CA HIS A 101 5.32 -0.46 0.70
C HIS A 101 4.79 0.02 -0.66
N GLY A 102 3.69 0.78 -0.68
CA GLY A 102 3.02 1.22 -1.91
C GLY A 102 2.14 0.15 -2.55
N PRO A 103 1.53 0.45 -3.71
CA PRO A 103 0.60 -0.46 -4.40
C PRO A 103 1.31 -1.74 -4.84
N GLY A 104 0.75 -2.90 -4.48
CA GLY A 104 1.36 -4.21 -4.69
C GLY A 104 0.92 -4.95 -5.95
N TYR A 105 -0.05 -4.43 -6.72
CA TYR A 105 -0.63 -5.16 -7.85
C TYR A 105 0.41 -5.61 -8.88
N ASP A 106 1.21 -4.67 -9.42
CA ASP A 106 2.19 -5.00 -10.47
C ASP A 106 3.30 -5.93 -9.95
N HIS A 107 3.64 -5.80 -8.66
CA HIS A 107 4.59 -6.70 -7.99
C HIS A 107 4.09 -8.14 -7.97
N ILE A 108 2.82 -8.36 -7.59
CA ILE A 108 2.21 -9.69 -7.54
C ILE A 108 2.05 -10.26 -8.96
N GLU A 109 1.53 -9.47 -9.90
CA GLU A 109 1.31 -9.91 -11.29
C GLU A 109 2.62 -10.29 -12.00
N ALA A 110 3.74 -9.64 -11.64
CA ALA A 110 5.07 -9.99 -12.14
C ALA A 110 5.72 -11.18 -11.41
N GLY A 111 4.99 -11.89 -10.54
CA GLY A 111 5.50 -13.04 -9.80
C GLY A 111 6.39 -12.66 -8.61
N GLY A 112 6.19 -11.47 -8.03
CA GLY A 112 6.92 -10.99 -6.88
C GLY A 112 8.19 -10.19 -7.22
N ASP A 113 8.22 -9.46 -8.34
CA ASP A 113 9.39 -8.62 -8.72
C ASP A 113 9.61 -7.49 -7.70
N PRO A 114 10.69 -7.51 -6.89
CA PRO A 114 10.92 -6.50 -5.86
C PRO A 114 11.23 -5.11 -6.41
N GLU A 115 11.51 -4.96 -7.72
CA GLU A 115 11.68 -3.64 -8.35
C GLU A 115 10.34 -2.92 -8.60
N LEU A 116 9.22 -3.62 -8.48
CA LEU A 116 7.87 -3.07 -8.69
C LEU A 116 7.15 -2.68 -7.39
N ILE A 117 7.82 -2.79 -6.24
CA ILE A 117 7.30 -2.39 -4.92
C ILE A 117 8.39 -1.75 -4.09
N LYS A 118 8.02 -0.92 -3.11
CA LYS A 118 9.00 -0.33 -2.20
C LYS A 118 9.44 -1.35 -1.14
N ALA A 119 10.43 -2.17 -1.44
CA ALA A 119 10.92 -3.19 -0.52
C ALA A 119 11.62 -2.62 0.74
N LYS A 120 12.31 -1.48 0.61
CA LYS A 120 13.05 -0.82 1.70
C LYS A 120 12.41 0.51 2.05
N LEU A 121 12.06 0.65 3.32
CA LEU A 121 11.47 1.87 3.88
C LEU A 121 12.56 2.77 4.47
N GLU A 122 12.37 4.06 4.32
CA GLU A 122 13.19 5.12 4.91
C GLU A 122 12.35 5.89 5.94
N LEU A 123 12.99 6.64 6.84
CA LEU A 123 12.28 7.43 7.86
C LEU A 123 11.24 8.39 7.25
N ALA A 124 11.54 8.94 6.08
CA ALA A 124 10.63 9.83 5.35
C ALA A 124 9.27 9.16 5.02
N ASP A 125 9.21 7.83 4.88
CA ASP A 125 7.96 7.12 4.64
C ASP A 125 7.04 7.12 5.86
N CYS A 126 7.64 7.09 7.05
CA CYS A 126 6.90 7.15 8.32
C CYS A 126 6.40 8.58 8.59
N GLU A 127 7.19 9.59 8.22
CA GLU A 127 6.91 11.01 8.47
C GLU A 127 5.71 11.54 7.68
N ARG A 128 5.30 10.85 6.60
CA ARG A 128 4.04 11.18 5.89
C ARG A 128 2.85 11.29 6.84
N CYS A 129 2.77 10.38 7.82
CA CYS A 129 1.70 10.35 8.81
C CYS A 129 2.16 10.79 10.20
N HIS A 130 3.43 10.53 10.55
CA HIS A 130 4.00 10.88 11.84
C HIS A 130 4.84 12.17 11.76
N ASN A 131 4.21 13.26 11.31
CA ASN A 131 4.82 14.59 11.26
C ASN A 131 4.41 15.46 12.47
N PRO A 132 5.16 16.54 12.77
CA PRO A 132 4.89 17.40 13.91
C PRO A 132 3.47 17.99 13.96
N GLU A 133 2.90 18.35 12.80
CA GLU A 133 1.56 18.94 12.72
C GLU A 133 0.49 17.94 13.18
N ARG A 134 0.51 16.72 12.63
CA ARG A 134 -0.44 15.65 12.97
C ARG A 134 -0.23 15.14 14.40
N VAL A 135 1.01 15.10 14.86
CA VAL A 135 1.38 14.62 16.21
C VAL A 135 0.95 15.60 17.30
N ALA A 136 1.13 16.90 17.07
CA ALA A 136 0.73 17.94 18.02
C ALA A 136 -0.79 17.97 18.22
N ALA A 137 -1.57 17.60 17.19
CA ALA A 137 -3.02 17.60 17.24
C ALA A 137 -3.62 16.58 18.23
N PHE A 138 -2.90 15.52 18.61
CA PHE A 138 -3.42 14.43 19.46
C PHE A 138 -2.67 14.25 20.79
N ASP A 139 -1.74 15.17 21.13
CA ASP A 139 -0.84 15.06 22.30
C ASP A 139 -0.19 13.67 22.45
N PHE A 140 0.06 13.02 21.32
CA PHE A 140 0.48 11.63 21.26
C PHE A 140 1.91 11.56 20.74
N LYS A 141 2.88 11.16 21.58
CA LYS A 141 4.27 10.98 21.14
C LYS A 141 4.34 9.80 20.15
N PRO A 142 4.59 10.02 18.85
CA PRO A 142 4.61 8.96 17.87
C PRO A 142 5.80 8.05 18.15
N LEU A 143 5.53 6.75 18.28
CA LEU A 143 6.59 5.74 18.29
C LEU A 143 7.01 5.45 16.85
N LEU A 144 7.78 6.36 16.24
CA LEU A 144 8.43 6.12 14.94
C LEU A 144 9.28 4.83 14.97
N PHE A 145 9.82 4.49 16.15
CA PHE A 145 10.64 3.31 16.38
C PHE A 145 9.89 2.15 17.07
N GLY A 146 8.56 2.21 17.15
CA GLY A 146 7.75 1.17 17.80
C GLY A 146 7.65 -0.14 17.04
N GLY A 147 8.43 -0.32 15.98
CA GLY A 147 8.35 -1.43 15.04
C GLY A 147 7.15 -1.30 14.09
N ALA A 148 7.39 -1.62 12.81
CA ALA A 148 6.33 -1.80 11.82
C ALA A 148 6.15 -3.27 11.46
N HIS A 149 7.09 -4.16 11.77
CA HIS A 149 7.08 -5.59 11.44
C HIS A 149 8.06 -6.34 12.36
#